data_AF-A0ABC8QNA6-F1
#
_entry.id   AF-A0ABC8QNA6-F1
#
_cell.length_a   1.000
_cell.length_b   1.000
_cell.length_c   1.000
_cell.angle_alpha   90.00
_cell.angle_beta   90.00
_cell.angle_gamma   90.00
#
_symmetry.space_group_name_H-M   'P 1'
#
loop_
_entity.id
_entity.type
_entity.pdbx_description
1 polymer ?
#
loop_
_entity_poly.entity_id
_entity_poly.type
_entity_poly.pdbx_seq_one_letter_code
_entity_poly.pdbx_strand_id
1 'polypeptide(L)'
;MDALTNSILNIDGSQVHVNCPVVPQPNYTLERIQDLSTFSLPEYNVSVMLSRNAFLVDLVKEKIGRVLKLDSIENGDAWKGVDMLIFNTWHWWLHKGSKQSWDYVQKGDKMYKDMDRLAAFKEGLTTWSKWIDSNVHPTKTQVFFQGISPTHYK
;
A
#
# COMPACT_ATOMS: atom_id res chain seq x y z
N MET A 1 -16.62 6.29 24.55
CA MET A 1 -17.01 5.52 23.36
C MET A 1 -15.78 5.56 22.50
N ASP A 2 -14.88 4.64 22.80
CA ASP A 2 -13.46 4.80 22.49
C ASP A 2 -13.24 4.07 21.18
N ALA A 3 -13.36 4.82 20.08
CA ALA A 3 -13.03 4.31 18.76
C ALA A 3 -11.50 4.20 18.68
N LEU A 4 -10.99 3.00 18.97
CA LEU A 4 -9.68 2.58 18.48
C LEU A 4 -9.65 2.86 16.97
N THR A 5 -8.73 3.72 16.53
CA THR A 5 -8.57 4.04 15.12
C THR A 5 -7.13 3.79 14.75
N ASN A 6 -6.84 2.55 14.36
CA ASN A 6 -5.62 2.19 13.68
C ASN A 6 -5.86 2.27 12.17
N SER A 7 -5.20 3.21 11.52
CA SER A 7 -5.33 3.42 10.07
C SER A 7 -4.02 3.10 9.38
N ILE A 8 -4.04 2.20 8.40
CA ILE A 8 -2.93 2.07 7.44
C ILE A 8 -3.24 2.87 6.19
N LEU A 9 -2.33 3.77 5.88
CA LEU A 9 -2.22 4.45 4.61
C LEU A 9 -1.18 3.71 3.78
N ASN A 10 -1.59 3.15 2.64
CA ASN A 10 -0.65 2.73 1.61
C ASN A 10 -0.60 3.81 0.54
N ILE A 11 0.48 4.59 0.58
CA ILE A 11 0.62 5.79 -0.26
C ILE A 11 1.81 5.65 -1.20
N ASP A 12 1.49 5.83 -2.47
CA ASP A 12 2.40 6.20 -3.54
C ASP A 12 2.97 7.62 -3.25
N GLY A 13 4.17 7.67 -2.67
CA GLY A 13 5.06 8.83 -2.74
C GLY A 13 4.66 10.12 -1.99
N SER A 14 3.49 10.22 -1.37
CA SER A 14 3.06 11.45 -0.67
C SER A 14 3.51 11.45 0.79
N GLN A 15 3.94 12.61 1.29
CA GLN A 15 4.18 12.84 2.72
C GLN A 15 2.83 12.85 3.44
N VAL A 16 2.66 11.98 4.44
CA VAL A 16 1.52 12.08 5.35
C VAL A 16 1.88 13.11 6.40
N HIS A 17 1.18 14.25 6.40
CA HIS A 17 1.28 15.20 7.49
C HIS A 17 0.06 15.03 8.39
N VAL A 18 0.26 14.35 9.53
CA VAL A 18 -0.78 14.28 10.57
C VAL A 18 -0.65 15.54 11.40
N ASN A 19 -1.56 16.50 11.22
CA ASN A 19 -1.68 17.66 12.09
C ASN A 19 -2.81 17.42 13.09
N CYS A 20 -2.51 17.51 14.38
CA CYS A 20 -3.50 17.41 15.45
C CYS A 20 -3.66 18.79 16.12
N PRO A 21 -4.50 19.68 15.56
CA PRO A 21 -4.61 21.07 16.04
C PRO A 21 -5.27 21.20 17.44
N VAL A 22 -5.82 20.11 17.98
CA VAL A 22 -6.59 20.11 19.23
C VAL A 22 -5.71 19.83 20.46
N VAL A 23 -4.46 19.36 20.27
CA VAL A 23 -3.59 18.97 21.39
C VAL A 23 -2.27 19.75 21.32
N PRO A 24 -2.03 20.70 22.23
CA PRO A 24 -0.72 21.32 22.34
C PRO A 24 0.27 20.28 22.90
N GLN A 25 1.18 19.80 22.05
CA GLN A 25 2.27 18.86 22.38
C GLN A 25 1.84 17.49 22.93
N PRO A 26 1.10 16.67 22.16
CA PRO A 26 0.79 15.30 22.58
C PRO A 26 2.08 14.48 22.69
N ASN A 27 2.14 13.58 23.67
CA ASN A 27 3.14 12.52 23.65
C ASN A 27 2.89 11.62 22.44
N TYR A 28 3.89 11.47 21.57
CA TYR A 28 3.81 10.62 20.41
C TYR A 28 5.04 9.73 20.29
N THR A 29 4.87 8.62 19.58
CA THR A 29 5.98 7.73 19.19
C THR A 29 6.06 7.62 17.68
N LEU A 30 7.28 7.48 17.17
CA LEU A 30 7.56 7.24 15.75
C LEU A 30 8.46 6.02 15.66
N GLU A 31 7.95 4.98 15.00
CA GLU A 31 8.69 3.75 14.77
C GLU A 31 8.73 3.43 13.28
N ARG A 32 9.83 2.85 12.83
CA ARG A 32 9.93 2.33 11.47
C ARG A 32 10.51 0.93 11.50
N ILE A 33 9.72 -0.02 11.02
CA ILE A 33 10.12 -1.41 10.85
C ILE A 33 10.01 -1.71 9.35
N GLN A 34 11.17 -1.90 8.70
CA GLN A 34 11.24 -2.10 7.24
C GLN A 34 10.53 -0.97 6.47
N ASP A 35 9.48 -1.32 5.71
CA ASP A 35 8.67 -0.41 4.89
C ASP A 35 7.41 0.10 5.57
N LEU A 36 7.24 -0.22 6.86
CA LEU A 36 6.13 0.21 7.70
C LEU A 36 6.61 1.29 8.67
N SER A 37 6.02 2.48 8.61
CA SER A 37 6.24 3.56 9.58
C SER A 37 5.00 3.75 10.43
N THR A 38 5.13 3.74 11.75
CA THR A 38 4.01 3.88 12.69
C THR A 38 4.19 5.16 13.49
N PHE A 39 3.17 6.00 13.47
CA PHE A 39 2.99 7.13 14.37
C PHE A 39 1.90 6.77 15.37
N SER A 40 2.18 6.83 16.67
CA SER A 40 1.17 6.53 17.69
C SER A 40 1.00 7.68 18.64
N LEU A 41 -0.25 7.89 19.05
CA LEU A 41 -0.70 8.79 20.11
C LEU A 41 -1.26 7.91 21.25
N PRO A 42 -0.41 7.44 22.19
CA PRO A 42 -0.82 6.45 23.18
C PRO A 42 -1.96 6.92 24.08
N GLU A 43 -2.00 8.21 24.40
CA GLU A 43 -3.08 8.81 25.21
C GLU A 43 -4.47 8.66 24.58
N TYR A 44 -4.53 8.51 23.26
CA TYR A 44 -5.76 8.39 22.49
C TYR A 44 -5.99 6.97 21.98
N ASN A 45 -5.06 6.03 22.21
CA ASN A 45 -5.06 4.70 21.59
C ASN A 45 -5.24 4.76 20.06
N VAL A 46 -4.59 5.73 19.43
CA VAL A 46 -4.62 5.95 17.97
C VAL A 46 -3.24 5.73 17.39
N SER A 47 -3.18 4.97 16.30
CA SER A 47 -1.97 4.83 15.50
C SER A 47 -2.25 5.04 14.01
N VAL A 48 -1.35 5.74 13.34
CA VAL A 48 -1.34 5.90 11.89
C VAL A 48 -0.11 5.19 11.35
N MET A 49 -0.33 4.26 10.45
CA MET A 49 0.69 3.41 9.87
C MET A 49 0.82 3.73 8.37
N LEU A 50 2.05 3.86 7.88
CA LEU A 50 2.37 4.09 6.48
C LEU A 50 3.11 2.86 5.95
N SER A 51 2.43 2.06 5.14
CA SER A 51 3.00 0.90 4.46
C SER A 51 3.34 1.28 3.03
N ARG A 52 4.60 1.20 2.60
CA ARG A 52 4.97 1.58 1.23
C ARG A 52 4.95 0.37 0.30
N ASN A 53 3.86 0.18 -0.44
CA ASN A 53 3.84 -0.74 -1.58
C ASN A 53 3.14 -0.09 -2.78
N ALA A 54 3.96 0.40 -3.72
CA ALA A 54 3.53 1.10 -4.92
C ALA A 54 2.54 0.32 -5.80
N PHE A 55 2.61 -1.02 -5.80
CA PHE A 55 1.86 -1.89 -6.70
C PHE A 55 0.82 -2.75 -5.98
N LEU A 56 0.75 -2.71 -4.65
CA LEU A 56 -0.04 -3.60 -3.77
C LEU A 56 0.32 -5.10 -3.84
N VAL A 57 0.92 -5.54 -4.94
CA VAL A 57 1.48 -6.88 -5.14
C VAL A 57 2.99 -6.87 -4.96
N ASP A 58 3.60 -8.05 -4.96
CA ASP A 58 5.02 -8.19 -4.64
C ASP A 58 5.93 -7.74 -5.80
N LEU A 59 6.89 -6.88 -5.46
CA LEU A 59 8.04 -6.55 -6.31
C LEU A 59 9.30 -7.11 -5.66
N VAL A 60 9.80 -8.23 -6.17
CA VAL A 60 10.90 -8.97 -5.56
C VAL A 60 12.16 -8.91 -6.41
N LYS A 61 13.33 -9.02 -5.77
CA LYS A 61 14.62 -9.13 -6.46
C LYS A 61 15.00 -10.60 -6.56
N GLU A 62 15.01 -11.13 -7.78
CA GLU A 62 15.44 -12.49 -8.09
C GLU A 62 16.78 -12.48 -8.86
N LYS A 63 17.35 -13.66 -9.10
CA LYS A 63 18.60 -13.81 -9.86
C LYS A 63 18.50 -13.23 -11.28
N ILE A 64 17.30 -13.26 -11.87
CA ILE A 64 17.05 -12.74 -13.21
C ILE A 64 16.85 -11.22 -13.25
N GLY A 65 16.61 -10.57 -12.11
CA GLY A 65 16.29 -9.15 -12.01
C GLY A 65 15.14 -8.87 -11.04
N ARG A 66 14.58 -7.66 -11.10
CA ARG A 66 13.39 -7.26 -10.35
C ARG A 66 12.15 -7.82 -11.03
N VAL A 67 11.33 -8.58 -10.31
CA VAL A 67 10.14 -9.25 -10.83
C VAL A 67 8.91 -8.70 -10.13
N LEU A 68 7.99 -8.13 -10.91
CA LEU A 68 6.65 -7.76 -10.44
C LEU A 68 5.74 -8.99 -10.51
N LYS A 69 5.40 -9.58 -9.37
CA LYS A 69 4.54 -10.77 -9.26
C LYS A 69 3.09 -10.34 -9.11
N LEU A 70 2.31 -10.40 -10.19
CA LEU A 70 0.95 -9.89 -10.22
C LEU A 70 -0.04 -10.71 -9.37
N ASP A 71 0.30 -11.96 -9.06
CA ASP A 71 -0.57 -12.91 -8.37
C ASP A 71 -0.10 -13.21 -6.93
N SER A 72 0.71 -12.33 -6.34
CA SER A 72 1.30 -12.54 -5.00
C SER A 72 1.25 -11.29 -4.12
N ILE A 73 0.94 -11.51 -2.83
CA ILE A 73 0.99 -10.53 -1.74
C ILE A 73 1.53 -11.22 -0.49
N GLU A 74 2.85 -11.17 -0.30
CA GLU A 74 3.53 -11.78 0.85
C GLU A 74 3.46 -10.86 2.09
N ASN A 75 3.60 -9.55 1.90
CA ASN A 75 3.65 -8.57 3.01
C ASN A 75 2.26 -8.06 3.46
N GLY A 76 1.19 -8.77 3.13
CA GLY A 76 -0.18 -8.37 3.46
C GLY A 76 -0.51 -8.48 4.95
N ASP A 77 0.27 -9.24 5.73
CA ASP A 77 0.00 -9.43 7.17
C ASP A 77 0.03 -8.12 7.97
N ALA A 78 0.81 -7.13 7.51
CA ALA A 78 0.81 -5.80 8.10
C ALA A 78 -0.57 -5.11 8.03
N TRP A 79 -1.45 -5.50 7.10
CA TRP A 79 -2.78 -4.92 6.91
C TRP A 79 -3.86 -5.59 7.76
N LYS A 80 -3.54 -6.68 8.45
CA LYS A 80 -4.52 -7.40 9.29
C LYS A 80 -4.68 -6.71 10.64
N GLY A 81 -5.89 -6.76 11.18
CA GLY A 81 -6.18 -6.30 12.55
C GLY A 81 -6.22 -4.78 12.74
N VAL A 82 -6.19 -4.00 11.65
CA VAL A 82 -6.40 -2.54 11.71
C VAL A 82 -7.86 -2.18 11.51
N ASP A 83 -8.27 -1.03 12.03
CA ASP A 83 -9.67 -0.57 11.99
C ASP A 83 -10.00 0.07 10.62
N MET A 84 -9.00 0.64 9.96
CA MET A 84 -9.15 1.29 8.65
C MET A 84 -7.96 1.01 7.73
N LEU A 85 -8.27 0.60 6.50
CA LEU A 85 -7.31 0.46 5.42
C LEU A 85 -7.61 1.47 4.33
N ILE A 86 -6.61 2.26 3.94
CA ILE A 86 -6.71 3.23 2.84
C ILE A 86 -5.59 2.92 1.84
N PHE A 87 -5.99 2.43 0.67
CA PHE A 87 -5.06 2.08 -0.40
C PHE A 87 -5.07 3.12 -1.52
N ASN A 88 -3.92 3.34 -2.13
CA ASN A 88 -3.80 4.04 -3.40
C ASN A 88 -2.73 3.34 -4.26
N THR A 89 -3.02 3.16 -5.54
CA THR A 89 -2.01 2.70 -6.50
C THR A 89 -2.37 3.14 -7.90
N TRP A 90 -1.45 3.82 -8.60
CA TRP A 90 -1.60 4.16 -10.03
C TRP A 90 -0.30 4.66 -10.66
N HIS A 91 0.33 5.69 -10.08
CA HIS A 91 1.34 6.48 -10.78
C HIS A 91 2.55 5.66 -11.22
N TRP A 92 3.02 4.71 -10.39
CA TRP A 92 4.15 3.82 -10.75
C TRP A 92 3.83 2.82 -11.86
N TRP A 93 2.57 2.40 -12.02
CA TRP A 93 2.20 1.45 -13.07
C TRP A 93 2.46 2.00 -14.47
N LEU A 94 2.44 3.33 -14.63
CA LEU A 94 2.66 3.99 -15.92
C LEU A 94 4.14 4.20 -16.25
N HIS A 95 5.06 3.92 -15.33
CA HIS A 95 6.49 4.16 -15.56
C HIS A 95 7.04 3.25 -16.66
N LYS A 96 7.91 3.83 -17.50
CA LYS A 96 8.60 3.17 -18.61
C LYS A 96 10.08 3.55 -18.62
N GLY A 97 10.89 2.78 -19.32
CA GLY A 97 12.33 3.05 -19.47
C GLY A 97 13.04 3.05 -18.13
N SER A 98 13.89 4.05 -17.88
CA SER A 98 14.68 4.15 -16.64
C SER A 98 13.85 4.32 -15.36
N LYS A 99 12.58 4.75 -15.47
CA LYS A 99 11.69 4.90 -14.32
C LYS A 99 10.97 3.59 -13.95
N GLN A 100 11.03 2.57 -14.80
CA GLN A 100 10.33 1.30 -14.55
C GLN A 100 10.94 0.55 -13.36
N SER A 101 10.09 0.17 -12.41
CA SER A 101 10.50 -0.47 -11.17
C SER A 101 10.80 -1.96 -11.31
N TRP A 102 10.37 -2.61 -12.41
CA TRP A 102 10.57 -4.04 -12.69
C TRP A 102 11.37 -4.28 -13.97
N ASP A 103 12.07 -5.42 -14.01
CA ASP A 103 12.77 -5.93 -15.19
C ASP A 103 11.97 -7.03 -15.91
N TYR A 104 11.04 -7.67 -15.19
CA TYR A 104 10.11 -8.69 -15.65
C TYR A 104 8.77 -8.60 -14.90
N VAL A 105 7.72 -9.12 -15.52
CA VAL A 105 6.38 -9.26 -14.94
C VAL A 105 6.04 -10.75 -14.91
N GLN A 106 5.58 -11.24 -13.77
CA GLN A 106 5.14 -12.62 -13.59
C GLN A 106 3.63 -12.69 -13.40
N LYS A 107 2.97 -13.59 -14.13
CA LYS A 107 1.56 -13.97 -13.96
C LYS A 107 1.46 -15.50 -13.97
N GLY A 108 1.11 -16.09 -12.83
CA GLY A 108 1.25 -17.52 -12.55
C GLY A 108 2.67 -18.00 -12.85
N ASP A 109 2.78 -19.03 -13.66
CA ASP A 109 4.07 -19.60 -14.07
C ASP A 109 4.71 -18.90 -15.29
N LYS A 110 4.04 -17.88 -15.84
CA LYS A 110 4.51 -17.18 -17.05
C LYS A 110 5.31 -15.94 -16.68
N MET A 111 6.48 -15.82 -17.29
CA MET A 111 7.38 -14.67 -17.16
C MET A 111 7.36 -13.84 -18.44
N TYR A 112 7.16 -12.54 -18.31
CA TYR A 112 7.13 -11.57 -19.41
C TYR A 112 8.23 -10.54 -19.21
N LYS A 113 8.87 -10.11 -20.30
CA LYS A 113 9.84 -9.02 -20.22
C LYS A 113 9.18 -7.68 -19.87
N ASP A 114 7.98 -7.49 -20.39
CA ASP A 114 7.11 -6.38 -20.06
C ASP A 114 5.65 -6.75 -20.37
N MET A 115 4.70 -5.95 -19.90
CA MET A 115 3.26 -6.18 -20.09
C MET A 115 2.52 -4.87 -20.36
N ASP A 116 1.38 -4.92 -21.06
CA ASP A 116 0.49 -3.76 -21.13
C ASP A 116 0.14 -3.26 -19.73
N ARG A 117 0.19 -1.94 -19.51
CA ARG A 117 0.09 -1.35 -18.17
C ARG A 117 -1.29 -1.51 -17.57
N LEU A 118 -2.33 -1.40 -18.39
CA LEU A 118 -3.71 -1.57 -17.92
C LEU A 118 -3.99 -3.05 -17.63
N ALA A 119 -3.46 -3.96 -18.44
CA ALA A 119 -3.54 -5.38 -18.18
C ALA A 119 -2.82 -5.75 -16.87
N ALA A 120 -1.57 -5.31 -16.67
CA ALA A 120 -0.82 -5.56 -15.44
C ALA A 120 -1.53 -4.96 -14.20
N PHE A 121 -2.01 -3.72 -14.31
CA PHE A 121 -2.77 -3.05 -13.25
C PHE A 121 -4.05 -3.81 -12.89
N LYS A 122 -4.81 -4.27 -13.89
CA LYS A 122 -6.04 -5.05 -13.68
C LYS A 122 -5.76 -6.36 -12.94
N GLU A 123 -4.72 -7.09 -13.33
CA GLU A 123 -4.35 -8.35 -12.66
C GLU A 123 -3.92 -8.08 -11.21
N GLY A 124 -3.03 -7.11 -10.98
CA GLY A 124 -2.59 -6.77 -9.62
C GLY A 124 -3.73 -6.32 -8.71
N LEU A 125 -4.66 -5.50 -9.22
CA LEU A 125 -5.84 -5.07 -8.46
C LEU A 125 -6.83 -6.23 -8.22
N THR A 126 -6.91 -7.19 -9.15
CA THR A 126 -7.70 -8.42 -8.96
C THR A 126 -7.11 -9.28 -7.83
N THR A 127 -5.79 -9.39 -7.77
CA THR A 127 -5.10 -10.11 -6.67
C THR A 127 -5.30 -9.40 -5.34
N TRP A 128 -5.13 -8.08 -5.30
CA TRP A 128 -5.37 -7.28 -4.10
C TRP A 128 -6.82 -7.41 -3.59
N SER A 129 -7.81 -7.28 -4.47
CA SER A 129 -9.23 -7.39 -4.05
C SER A 129 -9.56 -8.77 -3.47
N LYS A 130 -9.09 -9.85 -4.11
CA LYS A 130 -9.23 -11.21 -3.56
C LYS A 130 -8.54 -11.38 -2.21
N TRP A 131 -7.38 -10.76 -2.02
CA TRP A 131 -6.69 -10.78 -0.74
C TRP A 131 -7.52 -10.08 0.33
N ILE A 132 -8.09 -8.91 0.04
CA ILE A 132 -9.00 -8.20 0.96
C ILE A 132 -10.19 -9.08 1.33
N ASP A 133 -10.89 -9.65 0.35
CA ASP A 133 -12.06 -10.51 0.57
C ASP A 133 -11.73 -11.73 1.45
N SER A 134 -10.50 -12.24 1.35
CA SER A 134 -10.07 -13.44 2.08
C SER A 134 -9.51 -13.15 3.47
N ASN A 135 -8.99 -11.94 3.72
CA ASN A 135 -8.21 -11.64 4.92
C ASN A 135 -8.80 -10.53 5.82
N VAL A 136 -9.78 -9.76 5.33
CA VAL A 136 -10.33 -8.61 6.04
C VAL A 136 -11.78 -8.87 6.42
N HIS A 137 -12.12 -8.67 7.69
CA HIS A 137 -13.49 -8.77 8.17
C HIS A 137 -14.21 -7.43 8.00
N PRO A 138 -15.24 -7.31 7.14
CA PRO A 138 -15.86 -6.03 6.82
C PRO A 138 -16.62 -5.40 8.00
N THR A 139 -16.97 -6.19 9.03
CA THR A 139 -17.60 -5.67 10.25
C THR A 139 -16.59 -5.09 11.25
N LYS A 140 -15.29 -5.34 11.05
CA LYS A 140 -14.21 -4.89 11.94
C LYS A 140 -13.34 -3.82 11.30
N THR A 141 -13.10 -3.95 9.99
CA THR A 141 -12.18 -3.09 9.26
C THR A 141 -12.90 -2.41 8.11
N GLN A 142 -12.80 -1.09 8.03
CA GLN A 142 -13.26 -0.31 6.89
C GLN A 142 -12.16 -0.25 5.82
N VAL A 143 -12.53 -0.49 4.56
CA VAL A 143 -11.58 -0.48 3.43
C VAL A 143 -11.95 0.64 2.46
N PHE A 144 -10.98 1.48 2.17
CA PHE A 144 -11.07 2.57 1.20
C PHE A 144 -10.01 2.40 0.12
N PHE A 145 -10.37 2.75 -1.11
CA PHE A 145 -9.43 2.88 -2.21
C PHE A 145 -9.50 4.31 -2.74
N GLN A 146 -8.42 5.07 -2.54
CA GLN A 146 -8.28 6.40 -3.11
C GLN A 146 -8.06 6.27 -4.62
N GLY A 147 -8.92 6.93 -5.41
CA GLY A 147 -8.82 6.94 -6.86
C GLY A 147 -7.53 7.60 -7.40
N ILE A 148 -7.46 7.69 -8.72
CA ILE A 148 -6.30 8.23 -9.43
C ILE A 148 -6.11 9.71 -9.08
N SER A 149 -4.98 10.05 -8.46
CA SER A 149 -4.56 11.44 -8.26
C SER A 149 -4.18 12.05 -9.62
N PRO A 150 -4.76 13.22 -10.00
CA PRO A 150 -4.47 13.85 -11.27
C PRO A 150 -3.00 14.27 -11.37
N THR A 151 -2.41 14.08 -12.55
CA THR A 151 -1.08 14.63 -12.86
C THR A 151 -1.27 15.99 -13.53
N HIS A 152 -0.72 17.05 -12.94
CA HIS A 152 -0.74 18.39 -13.52
C HIS A 152 0.46 18.56 -14.45
N TYR A 153 0.25 18.31 -15.75
CA TYR A 153 1.22 18.70 -16.77
C TYR A 153 1.17 20.23 -16.95
N LYS A 154 2.34 20.84 -17.11
CA LYS A 154 2.46 22.22 -17.60
C LYS A 154 2.49 22.22 -19.12
#